data_AF-A0A933XGC0-F1
#
_entry.id   AF-A0A933XGC0-F1
#
_cell.length_a   1.000
_cell.length_b   1.000
_cell.length_c   1.000
_cell.angle_alpha   90.00
_cell.angle_beta   90.00
_cell.angle_gamma   90.00
#
_symmetry.space_group_name_H-M   'P 1'
#
loop_
_entity.id
_entity.type
_entity.pdbx_description
1 polymer ?
#
loop_
_entity_poly.entity_id
_entity_poly.type
_entity_poly.pdbx_seq_one_letter_code
_entity_poly.pdbx_strand_id
1 'polypeptide(L)'
;MITVNAVTSFFKRLRGGGVRQDPVRDWLALVTLSAITLLGIIVWNVWAFDTVAQGGVIGDPKASPSSAVDTVSLDAIRAVFEERAAEKAKYVTGVYRYADPSR
;
A
#
# COMPACT_ATOMS: atom_id res chain seq x y z
N MET A 1 21.23 -0.69 -26.07
CA MET A 1 20.27 -0.35 -27.15
C MET A 1 20.17 -1.49 -28.18
N ILE A 2 20.01 -2.76 -27.75
CA ILE A 2 20.04 -3.96 -28.62
C ILE A 2 18.81 -4.87 -28.40
N THR A 3 18.10 -4.73 -27.27
CA THR A 3 17.01 -5.62 -26.86
C THR A 3 15.67 -5.40 -27.57
N VAL A 4 15.31 -4.15 -27.90
CA VAL A 4 13.99 -3.83 -28.50
C VAL A 4 13.85 -4.40 -29.92
N ASN A 5 14.94 -4.48 -30.68
CA ASN A 5 14.95 -5.02 -32.05
C ASN A 5 14.78 -6.55 -32.08
N ALA A 6 15.29 -7.26 -31.08
CA ALA A 6 15.12 -8.71 -30.96
C ALA A 6 13.67 -9.08 -30.62
N VAL A 7 13.04 -8.33 -29.72
CA VAL A 7 11.64 -8.55 -29.31
C VAL A 7 10.70 -8.28 -30.49
N THR A 8 10.87 -7.14 -31.17
CA THR A 8 10.01 -6.78 -32.32
C THR A 8 10.17 -7.72 -33.51
N SER A 9 11.39 -8.18 -33.81
CA SER A 9 11.62 -9.18 -34.87
C SER A 9 11.02 -10.54 -34.51
N PHE A 10 11.05 -10.96 -33.25
CA PHE A 10 10.39 -12.18 -32.76
C PHE A 10 8.87 -12.11 -32.95
N PHE A 11 8.23 -11.01 -32.53
CA PHE A 11 6.79 -10.81 -32.75
C PHE A 11 6.40 -10.74 -34.23
N LYS A 12 7.25 -10.13 -35.07
CA LYS A 12 7.03 -10.09 -36.53
C LYS A 12 7.12 -11.48 -37.15
N ARG A 13 8.02 -12.34 -36.65
CA ARG A 13 8.17 -13.74 -37.07
C ARG A 13 6.97 -14.60 -36.67
N LEU A 14 6.42 -14.38 -35.47
CA LEU A 14 5.21 -15.05 -35.00
C LEU A 14 3.96 -14.62 -35.79
N ARG A 15 3.89 -13.37 -36.25
CA ARG A 15 2.72 -12.80 -36.94
C ARG A 15 2.73 -13.02 -38.47
N GLY A 16 3.89 -13.23 -39.08
CA GLY A 16 4.06 -13.39 -40.52
C GLY A 16 4.02 -14.84 -40.98
N GLY A 17 2.83 -15.35 -41.33
CA GLY A 17 2.59 -16.71 -41.84
C GLY A 17 3.08 -16.94 -43.28
N GLY A 18 4.39 -16.78 -43.54
CA GLY A 18 4.94 -16.86 -44.90
C GLY A 18 6.05 -17.89 -45.16
N VAL A 19 6.75 -18.39 -44.14
CA VAL A 19 7.86 -19.33 -44.35
C VAL A 19 7.85 -20.39 -43.26
N ARG A 20 7.27 -21.55 -43.57
CA ARG A 20 7.35 -22.83 -42.84
C ARG A 20 7.30 -22.65 -41.31
N GLN A 21 6.09 -22.41 -40.80
CA GLN A 21 5.81 -22.44 -39.36
C GLN A 21 6.06 -23.86 -38.86
N ASP A 22 7.01 -24.01 -37.95
CA ASP A 22 7.19 -25.24 -37.20
C ASP A 22 6.43 -25.06 -35.87
N PRO A 23 5.16 -25.51 -35.80
CA PRO A 23 4.25 -25.13 -34.72
C PRO A 23 4.80 -25.51 -33.36
N VAL A 24 5.50 -26.65 -33.26
CA VAL A 24 6.07 -27.14 -32.01
C VAL A 24 7.12 -26.17 -31.47
N ARG A 25 8.01 -25.67 -32.34
CA ARG A 25 9.08 -24.74 -31.94
C ARG A 25 8.53 -23.39 -31.52
N ASP A 26 7.53 -22.88 -32.25
CA ASP A 26 6.93 -21.58 -31.95
C ASP A 26 6.14 -21.63 -30.62
N TRP A 27 5.40 -22.71 -30.36
CA TRP A 27 4.75 -22.95 -29.07
C TRP A 27 5.75 -23.08 -27.92
N LEU A 28 6.84 -23.83 -28.11
CA LEU A 28 7.90 -23.95 -27.10
C LEU A 28 8.52 -22.57 -26.77
N ALA A 29 8.76 -21.74 -27.79
CA ALA A 29 9.29 -20.40 -27.61
C ALA A 29 8.32 -19.49 -26.84
N LEU A 30 7.01 -19.60 -27.09
CA LEU A 30 5.99 -18.87 -26.34
C LEU A 30 5.89 -19.32 -24.88
N VAL A 31 5.90 -20.63 -24.63
CA VAL A 31 5.84 -21.18 -23.27
C VAL A 31 7.07 -20.80 -22.46
N THR A 32 8.26 -20.90 -23.06
CA THR A 32 9.51 -20.50 -22.39
C THR A 32 9.54 -19.01 -22.10
N LEU A 33 9.12 -18.17 -23.03
CA LEU A 33 9.01 -16.72 -22.81
C LEU A 33 7.99 -16.38 -21.70
N SER A 34 6.85 -17.07 -21.69
CA SER A 34 5.83 -16.93 -20.66
C SER A 34 6.37 -17.33 -19.28
N ALA A 35 7.08 -18.46 -19.18
CA ALA A 35 7.69 -18.92 -17.94
C ALA A 35 8.74 -17.93 -17.40
N ILE A 36 9.59 -17.39 -18.28
CA ILE A 36 10.60 -16.37 -17.90
C ILE A 36 9.91 -15.11 -17.39
N THR A 37 8.87 -14.67 -18.08
CA THR A 37 8.10 -13.47 -17.70
C THR A 37 7.40 -13.68 -16.36
N LEU A 38 6.79 -14.85 -16.15
CA LEU A 38 6.14 -15.21 -14.90
C LEU A 38 7.13 -15.24 -13.73
N LEU A 39 8.30 -15.85 -13.92
CA LEU A 39 9.37 -15.84 -12.91
C LEU A 39 9.83 -14.43 -12.58
N GLY A 40 9.99 -13.58 -13.59
CA GLY A 40 10.34 -12.16 -13.39
C GLY A 40 9.29 -11.42 -12.56
N ILE A 41 7.99 -11.65 -12.84
CA ILE A 41 6.89 -11.06 -12.06
C ILE A 41 6.92 -11.54 -10.62
N ILE A 42 7.12 -12.85 -10.37
CA ILE A 42 7.16 -13.41 -9.02
C ILE A 42 8.33 -12.80 -8.23
N VAL A 43 9.54 -12.81 -8.80
CA VAL A 43 10.73 -12.25 -8.14
C VAL A 43 10.53 -10.76 -7.86
N TRP A 44 10.01 -10.01 -8.83
CA TRP A 44 9.71 -8.60 -8.65
C TRP A 44 8.73 -8.36 -7.50
N ASN A 45 7.65 -9.14 -7.43
CA ASN A 45 6.64 -8.98 -6.37
C ASN A 45 7.18 -9.34 -4.99
N VAL A 46 7.95 -10.44 -4.87
CA VAL A 46 8.57 -10.83 -3.60
C VAL A 46 9.54 -9.76 -3.12
N TRP A 47 10.41 -9.29 -4.01
CA TRP A 47 11.37 -8.23 -3.69
C TRP A 47 10.67 -6.91 -3.34
N ALA A 48 9.64 -6.53 -4.09
CA ALA A 48 8.86 -5.32 -3.83
C ALA A 48 8.17 -5.38 -2.46
N PHE A 49 7.56 -6.52 -2.13
CA PHE A 49 6.92 -6.74 -0.85
C PHE A 49 7.92 -6.67 0.30
N ASP A 50 9.06 -7.37 0.19
CA ASP A 50 10.12 -7.34 1.20
C ASP A 50 10.67 -5.92 1.41
N THR A 51 10.89 -5.19 0.32
CA THR A 51 11.35 -3.79 0.36
C THR A 51 10.37 -2.90 1.13
N VAL A 52 9.06 -3.03 0.88
CA VAL A 52 8.03 -2.25 1.59
C VAL A 52 7.87 -2.70 3.04
N ALA A 53 7.95 -4.01 3.32
CA ALA A 53 7.86 -4.56 4.67
C ALA A 53 9.02 -4.09 5.56
N GLN A 54 10.20 -3.88 4.99
CA GLN A 54 11.38 -3.33 5.67
C GLN A 54 11.35 -1.79 5.80
N GLY A 55 10.27 -1.13 5.36
CA GLY A 55 10.11 0.33 5.43
C GLY A 55 10.77 1.09 4.27
N GLY A 56 11.23 0.38 3.24
CA GLY A 56 11.64 0.97 1.97
C GLY A 56 10.45 1.46 1.15
N VAL A 57 10.70 2.38 0.23
CA VAL A 57 9.69 2.93 -0.68
C VAL A 57 10.08 2.60 -2.12
N ILE A 58 9.12 2.15 -2.91
CA ILE A 58 9.32 1.90 -4.35
C ILE A 58 8.93 3.16 -5.11
N GLY A 59 9.92 3.84 -5.70
CA GLY A 59 9.76 5.12 -6.42
C GLY A 59 10.37 6.31 -5.69
N ASP A 60 10.15 7.52 -6.18
CA ASP A 60 10.59 8.74 -5.48
C ASP A 60 9.98 8.78 -4.08
N PRO A 61 10.75 9.17 -3.05
CA PRO A 61 10.20 9.37 -1.72
C PRO A 61 9.14 10.47 -1.83
N LYS A 62 7.88 10.08 -1.88
CA LYS A 62 6.79 11.01 -1.63
C LYS A 62 7.05 11.56 -0.24
N ALA A 63 7.19 12.88 -0.15
CA ALA A 63 7.21 13.57 1.13
C ALA A 63 6.14 12.92 2.01
N SER A 64 6.56 12.32 3.12
CA SER A 64 5.67 11.65 4.05
C SER A 64 4.45 12.54 4.22
N PRO A 65 3.21 12.03 4.12
CA PRO A 65 2.10 12.81 4.65
C PRO A 65 2.51 13.13 6.08
N SER A 66 2.68 14.42 6.36
CA SER A 66 2.83 14.93 7.72
C SER A 66 1.89 14.11 8.56
N SER A 67 2.43 13.36 9.53
CA SER A 67 1.64 12.52 10.43
C SER A 67 0.43 13.34 10.85
N ALA A 68 -0.74 13.05 10.29
CA ALA A 68 -1.94 13.89 10.42
C ALA A 68 -2.51 13.82 11.84
N VAL A 69 -1.81 13.14 12.74
CA VAL A 69 -2.04 13.15 14.17
C VAL A 69 -1.25 14.32 14.74
N ASP A 70 -1.88 15.49 14.70
CA ASP A 70 -1.42 16.67 15.41
C ASP A 70 -1.47 16.36 16.92
N THR A 71 -0.33 16.26 17.58
CA THR A 71 -0.24 15.99 19.02
C THR A 71 -1.01 17.04 19.84
N VAL A 72 -1.13 18.27 19.32
CA VAL A 72 -1.94 19.33 19.94
C VAL A 72 -3.42 18.95 19.99
N SER A 73 -3.92 18.26 18.95
CA SER A 73 -5.30 17.79 18.91
C SER A 73 -5.56 16.67 19.93
N LEU A 74 -4.58 15.77 20.14
CA LEU A 74 -4.68 14.71 21.14
C LEU A 74 -4.65 15.27 22.57
N ASP A 75 -3.78 16.24 22.83
CA ASP A 75 -3.71 16.91 24.14
C ASP A 75 -5.00 17.69 24.43
N ALA A 76 -5.57 18.35 23.42
CA ALA A 76 -6.86 19.03 23.55
C ALA A 76 -8.00 18.06 23.89
N ILE A 77 -8.05 16.90 23.23
CA ILE A 77 -9.05 15.86 23.52
C ILE A 77 -8.87 15.32 24.94
N ARG A 78 -7.63 15.07 25.36
CA ARG A 78 -7.31 14.60 26.72
C ARG A 78 -7.76 15.59 27.79
N ALA A 79 -7.49 16.88 27.60
CA ALA A 79 -7.90 17.93 28.52
C ALA A 79 -9.42 17.98 28.73
N VAL A 80 -10.20 17.82 27.65
CA VAL A 80 -11.68 17.76 27.72
C VAL A 80 -12.14 16.56 28.56
N PHE A 81 -11.52 15.39 28.39
CA PHE A 81 -11.89 14.22 29.20
C PHE A 81 -11.53 14.37 30.67
N GLU A 82 -10.38 14.98 30.99
CA GLU A 82 -9.97 15.26 32.36
C GLU A 82 -10.91 16.26 33.04
N GLU A 83 -11.32 17.32 32.33
CA GLU A 83 -12.32 18.28 32.82
C GLU A 83 -13.68 17.60 33.11
N ARG A 84 -14.16 16.78 32.18
CA ARG A 84 -15.43 16.04 32.34
C ARG A 84 -15.37 15.02 33.48
N ALA A 85 -14.22 14.39 33.69
CA ALA A 85 -14.01 13.45 34.79
C ALA A 85 -14.02 14.18 36.14
N ALA A 86 -13.34 15.32 36.24
CA ALA A 86 -13.36 16.17 37.43
C ALA A 86 -14.78 16.67 37.75
N GLU A 87 -15.54 17.06 36.72
CA GLU A 87 -16.91 17.53 36.89
C GLU A 87 -17.85 16.40 37.36
N LYS A 88 -17.74 15.20 36.79
CA LYS A 88 -18.46 14.01 37.28
C LYS A 88 -18.12 13.66 38.73
N ALA A 89 -16.85 13.79 39.12
CA ALA A 89 -16.43 13.53 40.49
C ALA A 89 -17.13 14.47 41.49
N LYS A 90 -17.39 15.74 41.15
CA LYS A 90 -18.13 16.68 42.00
C LYS A 90 -19.58 16.26 42.25
N TYR A 91 -20.25 15.65 41.26
CA TYR A 91 -21.59 15.09 41.44
C TYR A 91 -21.60 13.86 42.35
N VAL A 92 -20.59 13.00 42.25
CA VAL A 92 -20.49 11.76 43.06
C VAL A 92 -20.06 12.06 44.50
N THR A 93 -19.13 12.98 44.69
CA THR A 93 -18.57 13.33 46.01
C THR A 93 -19.49 14.24 46.83
N GLY A 94 -20.65 14.64 46.26
CA GLY A 94 -21.63 15.48 46.97
C GLY A 94 -21.22 16.94 47.12
N VAL A 95 -20.21 17.41 46.35
CA VAL A 95 -19.84 18.83 46.28
C VAL A 95 -21.02 19.66 45.76
N TYR A 96 -21.77 19.11 44.79
CA TYR A 96 -23.04 19.68 44.38
C TYR A 96 -24.16 19.21 45.30
N ARG A 97 -24.68 20.14 46.10
CA ARG A 97 -25.85 19.92 46.95
C ARG A 97 -27.07 20.52 46.27
N TYR A 98 -27.93 19.66 45.73
CA TYR A 98 -29.21 20.10 45.17
C TYR A 98 -30.18 20.41 46.30
N ALA A 99 -30.48 21.69 46.50
CA ALA A 99 -31.62 22.10 47.31
C ALA A 99 -32.88 21.95 46.44
N ASP A 100 -33.82 21.13 46.89
CA ASP A 100 -35.13 21.00 46.25
C ASP A 100 -35.90 22.33 46.41
N PRO A 101 -36.26 23.01 45.31
CA PRO A 101 -36.94 24.29 45.36
C PRO A 101 -38.39 24.21 45.85
N SER A 102 -38.92 23.02 46.14
CA SER A 102 -40.30 22.81 46.60
C SER A 102 -40.48 22.81 48.13
N ARG A 103 -39.41 23.05 48.91
CA ARG A 103 -39.44 23.15 50.38
C ARG A 103 -39.23 24.57 50.89
#